data_AF-A0A9W6F7C0-F1
#
_entry.id   AF-A0A9W6F7C0-F1
#
_cell.length_a   1.000
_cell.length_b   1.000
_cell.length_c   1.000
_cell.angle_alpha   90.00
_cell.angle_beta   90.00
_cell.angle_gamma   90.00
#
_symmetry.space_group_name_H-M   'P 1'
#
loop_
_entity.id
_entity.type
_entity.pdbx_description
1 polymer ?
#
loop_
_entity_poly.entity_id
_entity_poly.type
_entity_poly.pdbx_seq_one_letter_code
_entity_poly.pdbx_strand_id
1 'polypeptide(L)'
;MLPTGSVGGFTITIKSKTDTHANVTLCRFLTSVESKATGSLCNDGVDNDCDGLVDMDDPDCNESPPPSPPSPRPGPPPPFSPSSPQQYRGPRRISPSPPPPRLIIRMSPPPPRPAIAIRSSASSSKGYEYGPAVPPAAGSAAHCHICCLKCIFLAVLCAVLQRLH
;
A
#
# COMPACT_ATOMS: atom_id res chain seq x y z
N MET A 1 27.38 -7.21 -21.82
CA MET A 1 25.92 -7.49 -21.82
C MET A 1 25.48 -7.52 -20.37
N LEU A 2 24.71 -6.52 -19.93
CA LEU A 2 24.07 -6.58 -18.61
C LEU A 2 22.82 -7.47 -18.72
N PRO A 3 22.49 -8.29 -17.71
CA PRO A 3 21.18 -8.93 -17.67
C PRO A 3 20.13 -7.82 -17.47
N THR A 4 19.32 -7.56 -18.49
CA THR A 4 18.19 -6.61 -18.43
C THR A 4 17.05 -7.23 -17.63
N GLY A 5 17.27 -7.34 -16.32
CA GLY A 5 16.41 -8.07 -15.36
C GLY A 5 15.42 -7.20 -14.59
N SER A 6 15.06 -6.02 -15.11
CA SER A 6 13.98 -5.19 -14.56
C SER A 6 12.66 -5.58 -15.23
N VAL A 7 12.11 -6.75 -14.86
CA VAL A 7 10.85 -7.28 -15.42
C VAL A 7 9.58 -6.65 -14.81
N GLY A 8 9.71 -5.72 -13.86
CA GLY A 8 8.58 -5.10 -13.17
C GLY A 8 8.63 -3.57 -13.15
N GLY A 9 7.47 -2.96 -13.02
CA GLY A 9 7.25 -1.52 -13.02
C GLY A 9 5.91 -1.15 -12.38
N PHE A 10 5.43 0.06 -12.66
CA PHE A 10 4.09 0.48 -12.32
C PHE A 10 3.56 1.49 -13.34
N THR A 11 2.26 1.42 -13.60
CA THR A 11 1.53 2.31 -14.52
C THR A 11 0.60 3.19 -13.69
N ILE A 12 0.65 4.51 -13.91
CA ILE A 12 -0.31 5.47 -13.31
C ILE A 12 -1.21 6.01 -14.42
N THR A 13 -2.48 5.63 -14.37
CA THR A 13 -3.48 6.04 -15.35
C THR A 13 -4.47 7.00 -14.71
N ILE A 14 -4.52 8.25 -15.17
CA ILE A 14 -5.52 9.22 -14.70
C ILE A 14 -6.87 8.91 -15.38
N LYS A 15 -7.83 8.40 -14.62
CA LYS A 15 -9.17 8.05 -15.10
C LYS A 15 -10.08 9.28 -15.22
N SER A 16 -9.95 10.24 -14.31
CA SER A 16 -10.66 11.54 -14.39
C SER A 16 -9.95 12.62 -13.58
N LYS A 17 -10.07 13.90 -13.96
CA LYS A 17 -9.50 15.03 -13.23
C LYS A 17 -10.47 16.20 -13.12
N THR A 18 -10.41 16.88 -11.97
CA THR A 18 -11.00 18.19 -11.68
C THR A 18 -9.90 19.17 -11.26
N ASP A 19 -10.25 20.43 -10.99
CA ASP A 19 -9.29 21.46 -10.53
C ASP A 19 -8.71 21.18 -9.14
N THR A 20 -9.34 20.30 -8.35
CA THR A 20 -8.95 20.02 -6.96
C THR A 20 -8.52 18.57 -6.72
N HIS A 21 -9.01 17.61 -7.52
CA HIS A 21 -8.79 16.18 -7.31
C HIS A 21 -8.69 15.42 -8.64
N ALA A 22 -7.98 14.29 -8.64
CA ALA A 22 -7.95 13.34 -9.74
C ALA A 22 -8.23 11.92 -9.24
N ASN A 23 -8.96 11.14 -10.03
CA ASN A 23 -9.09 9.70 -9.86
C ASN A 23 -8.00 9.03 -10.71
N VAL A 24 -7.18 8.20 -10.07
CA VAL A 24 -6.03 7.51 -10.67
C VAL A 24 -6.11 6.03 -10.38
N THR A 25 -5.86 5.21 -11.39
CA THR A 25 -5.52 3.80 -11.23
C THR A 25 -4.01 3.68 -11.13
N LEU A 26 -3.53 3.04 -10.07
CA LEU A 26 -2.18 2.49 -10.00
C LEU A 26 -2.27 1.01 -10.35
N CYS A 27 -1.52 0.57 -11.35
CA CYS A 27 -1.26 -0.83 -11.62
C CYS A 27 0.23 -1.12 -11.42
N ARG A 28 0.59 -2.30 -10.93
CA ARG A 28 1.98 -2.69 -10.64
C ARG A 28 2.25 -4.07 -11.20
N PHE A 29 2.97 -4.12 -12.30
CA PHE A 29 3.37 -5.34 -12.96
C PHE A 29 4.73 -5.86 -12.45
N LEU A 30 4.88 -7.18 -12.41
CA LEU A 30 6.16 -7.88 -12.15
C LEU A 30 6.62 -8.72 -13.36
N THR A 31 5.81 -8.73 -14.41
CA THR A 31 5.93 -9.47 -15.67
C THR A 31 5.51 -8.55 -16.81
N SER A 32 5.95 -8.84 -18.04
CA SER A 32 5.61 -8.04 -19.23
C SER A 32 4.44 -8.59 -20.05
N VAL A 33 3.86 -9.73 -19.62
CA VAL A 33 2.71 -10.43 -20.21
C VAL A 33 1.99 -11.21 -19.09
N GLU A 34 0.66 -11.15 -19.03
CA GLU A 34 -0.16 -12.01 -18.17
C GLU A 34 -0.44 -13.36 -18.86
N SER A 35 0.52 -14.28 -18.76
CA SER A 35 0.42 -15.56 -19.48
C SER A 35 0.12 -16.75 -18.59
N LYS A 36 -0.62 -17.73 -19.14
CA LYS A 36 -0.91 -19.02 -18.51
C LYS A 36 0.33 -19.87 -18.20
N ALA A 37 1.52 -19.46 -18.68
CA ALA A 37 2.81 -20.00 -18.26
C ALA A 37 2.98 -19.96 -16.73
N THR A 38 2.50 -18.88 -16.12
CA THR A 38 2.39 -18.65 -14.67
C THR A 38 0.93 -18.76 -14.25
N GLY A 39 0.24 -19.83 -14.67
CA GLY A 39 -1.23 -19.98 -14.73
C GLY A 39 -2.05 -19.95 -13.43
N SER A 40 -1.59 -19.22 -12.42
CA SER A 40 -2.38 -18.69 -11.30
C SER A 40 -2.64 -17.18 -11.42
N LEU A 41 -2.07 -16.47 -12.42
CA LEU A 41 -2.31 -15.03 -12.63
C LEU A 41 -3.66 -14.78 -13.31
N CYS A 42 -3.95 -15.54 -14.37
CA CYS A 42 -5.16 -15.45 -15.22
C CYS A 42 -6.52 -15.78 -14.57
N ASN A 43 -6.60 -15.72 -13.24
CA ASN A 43 -7.80 -15.95 -12.46
C ASN A 43 -7.69 -15.42 -11.02
N ASP A 44 -6.87 -14.39 -10.78
CA ASP A 44 -6.68 -13.74 -9.47
C ASP A 44 -7.37 -12.38 -9.31
N GLY A 45 -7.97 -11.84 -10.39
CA GLY A 45 -8.70 -10.59 -10.40
C GLY A 45 -7.82 -9.35 -10.54
N VAL A 46 -6.56 -9.51 -10.95
CA VAL A 46 -5.57 -8.43 -11.09
C VAL A 46 -5.05 -8.40 -12.53
N ASP A 47 -4.98 -7.20 -13.10
CA ASP A 47 -4.20 -6.88 -14.30
C ASP A 47 -2.69 -6.96 -13.95
N ASN A 48 -2.03 -8.08 -14.30
CA ASN A 48 -0.67 -8.40 -13.85
C ASN A 48 0.45 -7.87 -14.75
N ASP A 49 0.14 -7.37 -15.95
CA ASP A 49 1.08 -6.69 -16.86
C ASP A 49 0.76 -5.21 -17.15
N CYS A 50 -0.42 -4.74 -16.73
CA CYS A 50 -0.92 -3.38 -16.82
C CYS A 50 -1.37 -2.91 -18.21
N ASP A 51 -1.82 -3.81 -19.09
CA ASP A 51 -2.42 -3.46 -20.40
C ASP A 51 -3.86 -2.90 -20.29
N GLY A 52 -4.57 -3.22 -19.20
CA GLY A 52 -5.94 -2.79 -18.91
C GLY A 52 -7.03 -3.86 -19.07
N LEU A 53 -6.65 -5.09 -19.42
CA LEU A 53 -7.46 -6.31 -19.38
C LEU A 53 -7.18 -7.08 -18.08
N VAL A 54 -8.00 -8.09 -17.77
CA VAL A 54 -7.93 -8.84 -16.49
C VAL A 54 -8.34 -10.30 -16.72
N ASP A 55 -7.59 -11.24 -16.18
CA ASP A 55 -7.91 -12.68 -16.13
C ASP A 55 -8.34 -13.26 -17.50
N MET A 56 -9.64 -13.54 -17.68
CA MET A 56 -10.21 -14.17 -18.87
C MET A 56 -10.60 -13.17 -19.97
N ASP A 57 -10.68 -11.88 -19.64
CA ASP A 57 -10.85 -10.82 -20.64
C ASP A 57 -9.51 -10.49 -21.34
N ASP A 58 -8.39 -11.01 -20.81
CA ASP A 58 -7.05 -10.88 -21.37
C ASP A 58 -6.76 -11.97 -22.45
N PRO A 59 -6.31 -11.59 -23.67
CA PRO A 59 -5.90 -12.55 -24.70
C PRO A 59 -4.62 -13.35 -24.35
N ASP A 60 -3.66 -12.78 -23.63
CA ASP A 60 -2.40 -13.44 -23.25
C ASP A 60 -2.63 -14.58 -22.24
N CYS A 61 -3.74 -14.51 -21.49
CA CYS A 61 -4.23 -15.60 -20.66
C CYS A 61 -4.88 -16.76 -21.43
N ASN A 62 -5.30 -16.50 -22.67
CA ASN A 62 -5.80 -17.50 -23.60
C ASN A 62 -4.69 -18.06 -24.51
N GLU A 63 -3.63 -17.29 -24.76
CA GLU A 63 -2.40 -17.76 -25.40
C GLU A 63 -1.70 -18.81 -24.52
N SER A 64 -1.51 -20.02 -25.06
CA SER A 64 -0.53 -20.93 -24.46
C SER A 64 0.86 -20.43 -24.83
N PRO A 65 1.79 -20.27 -23.87
CA PRO A 65 3.14 -19.82 -24.19
C PRO A 65 3.76 -20.74 -25.26
N PRO A 66 4.58 -20.21 -26.19
CA PRO A 66 5.23 -21.05 -27.19
C PRO A 66 5.96 -22.20 -26.49
N PRO A 67 5.86 -23.43 -27.02
CA PRO A 67 6.36 -24.62 -26.33
C PRO A 67 7.82 -24.40 -25.96
N SER A 68 8.12 -24.52 -24.66
CA SER A 68 9.46 -24.31 -24.13
C SER A 68 10.47 -25.09 -24.97
N PRO A 69 11.57 -24.46 -25.45
CA PRO A 69 12.49 -25.12 -26.35
C PRO A 69 12.95 -26.44 -25.72
N PRO A 70 13.05 -27.53 -26.52
CA PRO A 70 13.39 -28.84 -25.98
C PRO A 70 14.67 -28.73 -25.17
N SER A 71 14.65 -29.25 -23.95
CA SER A 71 15.80 -29.18 -23.04
C SER A 71 17.05 -29.63 -23.79
N PRO A 72 18.17 -28.88 -23.71
CA PRO A 72 19.40 -29.28 -24.39
C PRO A 72 19.70 -30.73 -24.07
N ARG A 73 19.74 -31.58 -25.10
CA ARG A 73 20.07 -33.01 -24.93
C ARG A 73 21.33 -33.07 -24.06
N PRO A 74 21.34 -33.83 -22.95
CA PRO A 74 22.53 -33.94 -22.11
C PRO A 74 23.73 -34.23 -23.01
N GLY A 75 24.73 -33.35 -22.92
CA GLY A 75 25.95 -33.52 -23.70
C GLY A 75 26.53 -34.91 -23.41
N PRO A 76 27.27 -35.51 -24.38
CA PRO A 76 27.96 -36.76 -24.10
C PRO A 76 28.77 -36.61 -22.80
N PRO A 77 28.77 -37.62 -21.92
CA PRO A 77 29.46 -37.52 -20.64
C PRO A 77 30.92 -37.12 -20.89
N PRO A 78 31.50 -36.25 -20.04
CA PRO A 78 32.89 -35.85 -20.22
C PRO A 78 33.77 -37.11 -20.27
N PRO A 79 34.81 -37.14 -21.12
CA PRO A 79 35.71 -38.28 -21.16
C PRO A 79 36.24 -38.53 -19.75
N PHE A 80 36.29 -39.79 -19.33
CA PHE A 80 36.76 -40.18 -18.01
C PHE A 80 38.22 -39.73 -17.82
N SER A 81 38.43 -38.53 -17.26
CA SER A 81 39.74 -38.12 -16.75
C SER A 81 40.02 -38.92 -15.49
N PRO A 82 41.07 -39.78 -15.46
CA PRO A 82 41.52 -40.44 -14.24
C PRO A 82 42.13 -39.39 -13.31
N SER A 83 41.27 -38.71 -12.57
CA SER A 83 41.62 -37.59 -11.71
C SER A 83 42.00 -38.09 -10.31
N SER A 84 43.31 -38.25 -10.11
CA SER A 84 44.01 -38.36 -8.82
C SER A 84 43.66 -39.56 -7.91
N PRO A 85 44.62 -40.05 -7.12
CA PRO A 85 44.32 -41.02 -6.07
C PRO A 85 43.33 -40.41 -5.08
N GLN A 86 42.17 -41.04 -4.94
CA GLN A 86 41.14 -40.69 -3.97
C GLN A 86 41.75 -40.60 -2.57
N GLN A 87 41.88 -39.38 -2.02
CA GLN A 87 42.07 -39.24 -0.59
C GLN A 87 40.81 -39.77 0.08
N TYR A 88 40.90 -40.99 0.60
CA TYR A 88 39.82 -41.70 1.29
C TYR A 88 39.34 -40.85 2.47
N ARG A 89 38.31 -40.03 2.22
CA ARG A 89 37.74 -39.15 3.23
C ARG A 89 36.91 -40.04 4.15
N GLY A 90 37.51 -40.42 5.28
CA GLY A 90 36.91 -41.32 6.27
C GLY A 90 35.51 -40.86 6.71
N PRO A 91 34.72 -41.77 7.31
CA PRO A 91 33.31 -41.55 7.59
C PRO A 91 33.09 -40.21 8.32
N ARG A 92 32.23 -39.38 7.73
CA ARG A 92 31.88 -38.05 8.25
C ARG A 92 31.40 -38.23 9.70
N ARG A 93 32.12 -37.67 10.68
CA ARG A 93 31.59 -37.60 12.05
C ARG A 93 30.28 -36.83 11.99
N ILE A 94 29.18 -37.51 12.28
CA ILE A 94 27.87 -36.88 12.43
C ILE A 94 27.95 -36.08 13.73
N SER A 95 28.15 -34.76 13.61
CA SER A 95 28.00 -33.87 14.76
C SER A 95 26.54 -33.93 15.19
N PRO A 96 26.24 -34.18 16.48
CA PRO A 96 24.85 -34.13 16.94
C PRO A 96 24.29 -32.73 16.68
N SER A 97 23.06 -32.67 16.20
CA SER A 97 22.36 -31.40 15.98
C SER A 97 22.23 -30.64 17.31
N PRO A 98 22.42 -29.31 17.33
CA PRO A 98 22.17 -28.53 18.53
C PRO A 98 20.71 -28.67 18.96
N PRO A 99 20.41 -28.68 20.27
CA PRO A 99 19.03 -28.75 20.74
C PRO A 99 18.23 -27.52 20.27
N PRO A 100 16.92 -27.65 20.04
CA PRO A 100 16.09 -26.53 19.65
C PRO A 100 16.11 -25.44 20.73
N PRO A 101 16.04 -24.15 20.37
CA PRO A 101 16.01 -23.07 21.33
C PRO A 101 14.78 -23.22 22.25
N ARG A 102 14.99 -23.17 23.56
CA ARG A 102 13.88 -23.14 24.53
C ARG A 102 13.07 -21.87 24.30
N LEU A 103 11.82 -22.04 23.88
CA LEU A 103 10.86 -20.95 23.74
C LEU A 103 10.51 -20.39 25.13
N ILE A 104 11.21 -19.34 25.55
CA ILE A 104 10.87 -18.61 26.78
C ILE A 104 9.66 -17.75 26.46
N ILE A 105 8.47 -18.25 26.81
CA ILE A 105 7.23 -17.48 26.73
C ILE A 105 7.31 -16.36 27.77
N ARG A 106 7.78 -15.18 27.35
CA ARG A 106 7.64 -13.95 28.12
C ARG A 106 6.17 -13.58 28.14
N MET A 107 5.47 -13.98 29.20
CA MET A 107 4.15 -13.45 29.52
C MET A 107 4.28 -11.93 29.70
N SER A 108 3.62 -11.16 28.83
CA SER A 108 3.50 -9.72 29.00
C SER A 108 2.80 -9.41 30.34
N PRO A 109 3.24 -8.37 31.08
CA PRO A 109 2.54 -7.97 32.30
C PRO A 109 1.09 -7.59 31.98
N PRO A 110 0.13 -7.91 32.86
CA PRO A 110 -1.27 -7.57 32.65
C PRO A 110 -1.45 -6.04 32.60
N PRO A 111 -2.41 -5.54 31.79
CA PRO A 111 -2.69 -4.11 31.75
C PRO A 111 -3.17 -3.60 33.12
N PRO A 112 -2.84 -2.35 33.50
CA PRO A 112 -3.34 -1.77 34.73
C PRO A 112 -4.87 -1.71 34.73
N ARG A 113 -5.49 -2.04 35.87
CA ARG A 113 -6.94 -1.98 36.05
C ARG A 113 -7.43 -0.53 35.87
N PRO A 114 -8.60 -0.31 35.24
CA PRO A 114 -9.20 1.03 35.19
C PRO A 114 -9.53 1.49 36.62
N ALA A 115 -9.05 2.68 36.99
CA ALA A 115 -9.39 3.30 38.26
C ALA A 115 -10.86 3.76 38.23
N ILE A 116 -11.70 3.16 39.07
CA ILE A 116 -13.09 3.59 39.24
C ILE A 116 -13.09 4.92 40.01
N ALA A 117 -13.36 6.02 39.31
CA ALA A 117 -13.50 7.34 39.91
C ALA A 117 -14.83 7.43 40.68
N ILE A 118 -14.81 7.14 41.98
CA ILE A 118 -15.96 7.30 42.86
C ILE A 118 -16.19 8.80 43.11
N ARG A 119 -17.19 9.39 42.44
CA ARG A 119 -17.64 10.76 42.76
C ARG A 119 -18.42 10.76 44.07
N SER A 120 -17.72 10.96 45.18
CA SER A 120 -18.37 11.27 46.46
C SER A 120 -19.12 12.60 46.35
N SER A 121 -20.43 12.56 46.59
CA SER A 121 -21.29 13.74 46.63
C SER A 121 -21.03 14.50 47.94
N ALA A 122 -20.48 15.72 47.85
CA ALA A 122 -20.33 16.62 48.99
C ALA A 122 -21.21 17.86 48.81
N SER A 123 -21.92 18.25 49.87
CA SER A 123 -23.00 19.23 49.83
C SER A 123 -22.53 20.68 49.92
N SER A 124 -23.03 21.50 49.00
CA SER A 124 -23.32 22.95 49.09
C SER A 124 -22.81 23.76 50.29
N SER A 125 -21.97 24.77 50.03
CA SER A 125 -22.10 26.10 50.65
C SER A 125 -21.52 27.24 49.79
N LYS A 126 -22.41 28.03 49.18
CA LYS A 126 -22.32 29.45 48.78
C LYS A 126 -20.93 30.07 48.42
N GLY A 127 -20.79 30.43 47.14
CA GLY A 127 -19.87 31.44 46.60
C GLY A 127 -20.55 32.12 45.39
N TYR A 128 -20.37 33.43 45.22
CA TYR A 128 -21.20 34.33 44.41
C TYR A 128 -20.59 34.66 43.04
N GLU A 129 -21.47 34.99 42.07
CA GLU A 129 -21.25 35.86 40.88
C GLU A 129 -20.18 35.43 39.82
N TYR A 130 -20.31 35.71 38.52
CA TYR A 130 -21.30 36.47 37.73
C TYR A 130 -21.56 35.70 36.40
N GLY A 131 -22.79 35.66 35.89
CA GLY A 131 -23.10 35.20 34.51
C GLY A 131 -23.31 36.39 33.57
N PRO A 132 -23.98 36.27 32.39
CA PRO A 132 -24.37 35.09 31.61
C PRO A 132 -23.56 35.07 30.27
N ALA A 133 -23.91 34.46 29.12
CA ALA A 133 -25.08 33.70 28.68
C ALA A 133 -24.74 32.68 27.57
N VAL A 134 -25.62 31.69 27.40
CA VAL A 134 -25.88 30.83 26.23
C VAL A 134 -27.42 30.74 26.19
N PRO A 135 -28.19 30.82 25.07
CA PRO A 135 -28.11 29.89 23.91
C PRO A 135 -28.67 30.53 22.60
N PRO A 136 -29.30 29.82 21.63
CA PRO A 136 -29.27 28.39 21.22
C PRO A 136 -28.87 28.19 19.73
N ALA A 137 -28.85 26.94 19.28
CA ALA A 137 -28.69 26.57 17.87
C ALA A 137 -29.99 26.70 17.05
N ALA A 138 -29.91 27.17 15.81
CA ALA A 138 -30.91 26.96 14.74
C ALA A 138 -30.37 27.38 13.36
N GLY A 139 -30.87 26.73 12.29
CA GLY A 139 -31.01 27.37 10.97
C GLY A 139 -30.10 26.90 9.84
N SER A 140 -30.65 26.10 8.92
CA SER A 140 -30.14 26.00 7.54
C SER A 140 -30.31 27.34 6.82
N ALA A 141 -29.27 27.83 6.16
CA ALA A 141 -29.37 28.97 5.23
C ALA A 141 -28.34 28.86 4.10
N ALA A 142 -28.67 28.08 3.06
CA ALA A 142 -27.95 28.13 1.80
C ALA A 142 -28.26 29.47 1.10
N HIS A 143 -27.42 30.51 1.31
CA HIS A 143 -27.43 31.75 0.51
C HIS A 143 -26.13 32.60 0.61
N CYS A 144 -24.97 32.00 0.86
CA CYS A 144 -23.70 32.74 1.06
C CYS A 144 -22.64 32.50 -0.05
N HIS A 145 -22.99 32.80 -1.31
CA HIS A 145 -22.00 32.91 -2.40
C HIS A 145 -22.13 34.24 -3.18
N ILE A 146 -23.35 34.74 -3.39
CA ILE A 146 -23.61 35.96 -4.18
C ILE A 146 -23.16 37.24 -3.44
N CYS A 147 -23.24 37.27 -2.10
CA CYS A 147 -22.72 38.40 -1.31
C CYS A 147 -21.19 38.55 -1.42
N CYS A 148 -20.45 37.44 -1.54
CA CYS A 148 -18.99 37.47 -1.52
C CYS A 148 -18.40 38.23 -2.72
N LEU A 149 -18.89 37.97 -3.94
CA LEU A 149 -18.40 38.66 -5.15
C LEU A 149 -18.69 40.16 -5.14
N LYS A 150 -19.86 40.60 -4.62
CA LYS A 150 -20.19 42.03 -4.52
C LYS A 150 -19.34 42.74 -3.46
N CYS A 151 -19.03 42.08 -2.34
CA CYS A 151 -18.09 42.62 -1.35
C CYS A 151 -16.67 42.76 -1.91
N ILE A 152 -16.17 41.78 -2.69
CA ILE A 152 -14.85 41.85 -3.33
C ILE A 152 -14.79 43.02 -4.33
N PHE A 153 -15.80 43.21 -5.18
CA PHE A 153 -15.82 44.34 -6.13
C PHE A 153 -15.85 45.71 -5.43
N LEU A 154 -16.63 45.88 -4.35
CA LEU A 154 -16.62 47.13 -3.58
C LEU A 154 -15.28 47.34 -2.86
N ALA A 155 -14.66 46.29 -2.31
CA ALA A 155 -13.36 46.40 -1.65
C ALA A 155 -12.25 46.82 -2.62
N VAL A 156 -12.21 46.23 -3.82
CA VAL A 156 -11.24 46.60 -4.87
C VAL A 156 -11.48 48.05 -5.34
N LEU A 157 -12.74 48.44 -5.58
CA LEU A 157 -13.06 49.81 -5.99
C LEU A 157 -12.68 50.83 -4.91
N CYS A 158 -12.95 50.53 -3.64
CA CYS A 158 -12.59 51.39 -2.51
C CYS A 158 -11.06 51.52 -2.37
N ALA A 159 -10.30 50.42 -2.52
CA ALA A 159 -8.84 50.44 -2.48
C ALA A 159 -8.20 51.20 -3.66
N VAL A 160 -8.85 51.26 -4.82
CA VAL A 160 -8.42 52.09 -5.97
C VAL A 160 -8.72 53.57 -5.70
N LEU A 161 -9.91 53.90 -5.20
CA LEU A 161 -10.28 55.29 -4.87
C LEU A 161 -9.43 55.88 -3.73
N GLN A 162 -9.05 55.06 -2.74
CA GLN A 162 -8.13 55.44 -1.65
C GLN A 162 -6.68 55.69 -2.10
N ARG A 163 -6.33 55.41 -3.38
CA ARG A 163 -5.02 55.71 -3.97
C ARG A 163 -5.05 56.88 -4.96
N LEU A 164 -6.20 57.54 -5.11
CA LEU A 164 -6.41 58.67 -6.02
C LEU A 164 -6.60 60.00 -5.27
N HIS A 165 -6.20 60.04 -3.99
CA HIS A 165 -6.37 61.17 -3.08
C HIS A 165 -5.15 61.33 -2.16
#